data_AF-A0A0M9YKZ8-F1
#
_entry.id   AF-A0A0M9YKZ8-F1
#
_cell.length_a   1.000
_cell.length_b   1.000
_cell.length_c   1.000
_cell.angle_alpha   90.00
_cell.angle_beta   90.00
_cell.angle_gamma   90.00
#
_symmetry.space_group_name_H-M   'P 1'
#
loop_
_entity.id
_entity.type
_entity.pdbx_description
1 polymer ?
#
loop_
_entity_poly.entity_id
_entity_poly.type
_entity_poly.pdbx_seq_one_letter_code
_entity_poly.pdbx_strand_id
1 'polypeptide(L)'
;MRVTREQQAERRPGAPAAGSTRRESALARLHRTAGNAAVAQLFAPAAERGREAAPVQRITDRAGGTYDATPQPGERGPYFVSQGPEPVVARGGGGEPRDIRERLRYELSEVGPADAPLRVADDGTLAVHGVDEPKEFYAVQAVVDTANTALRAVGSTVELVTGGRSIGVGAHRLLRVQPAVVKDATPESQLGPFVSLLRSTCISVACALIGSEHSKRAQAVLGGRAGGFLLTPSSDSDARANRLAGAVAQDTADTLGVDGAVTAARGETAPLQDLGRSYGEATRGGGRDATEARLGINKYASPGPGEGFGIFSMLAKDGRDHSVSPAVDRGENVWGYHFAAVVARSLDGTCQVTLENYARNEFDAKARSDLYELLYERAKKEGGWFSRLKPLLESDDQQAFKTKFDDVLAALVKDPAVKRNRGLPRIQLQNDFEDHTCRSWFFRVYGGGPGESFHEQQAASGYFNNPMTLRVGRPPAGP
;
A
#
# COMPACT_ATOMS: atom_id res chain seq x y z
N MET A 1 -23.40 17.46 -7.23
CA MET A 1 -21.94 17.75 -7.17
C MET A 1 -21.52 18.75 -8.26
N ARG A 2 -21.91 20.03 -8.12
CA ARG A 2 -21.19 21.09 -8.82
C ARG A 2 -20.06 21.52 -7.89
N VAL A 3 -18.85 21.08 -8.21
CA VAL A 3 -17.65 21.67 -7.62
C VAL A 3 -17.70 23.15 -7.96
N THR A 4 -17.83 23.98 -6.94
CA THR A 4 -17.74 25.43 -7.05
C THR A 4 -16.34 25.74 -7.57
N ARG A 5 -16.26 26.04 -8.86
CA ARG A 5 -15.08 26.58 -9.52
C ARG A 5 -14.97 28.05 -9.11
N GLU A 6 -14.33 28.34 -7.98
CA GLU A 6 -13.93 29.71 -7.65
C GLU A 6 -12.46 29.77 -7.18
N GLN A 7 -11.63 30.26 -8.11
CA GLN A 7 -10.45 31.09 -7.92
C GLN A 7 -9.26 30.52 -7.13
N GLN A 8 -8.46 29.68 -7.81
CA GLN A 8 -7.00 29.76 -7.67
C GLN A 8 -6.45 30.73 -8.73
N ALA A 9 -6.50 32.02 -8.40
CA ALA A 9 -5.70 33.04 -9.08
C ALA A 9 -4.54 33.42 -8.15
N GLU A 10 -3.33 33.17 -8.64
CA GLU A 10 -2.06 33.82 -8.29
C GLU A 10 -1.95 34.47 -6.90
N ARG A 11 -1.42 33.73 -5.92
CA ARG A 11 -0.69 34.34 -4.80
C ARG A 11 0.78 33.96 -4.91
N ARG A 12 1.58 34.89 -5.43
CA ARG A 12 3.05 34.88 -5.27
C ARG A 12 3.38 34.83 -3.77
N PRO A 13 4.26 33.95 -3.30
CA PRO A 13 4.72 33.98 -1.93
C PRO A 13 5.55 35.24 -1.70
N GLY A 14 5.13 36.05 -0.72
CA GLY A 14 5.94 37.12 -0.17
C GLY A 14 7.25 36.57 0.39
N ALA A 15 8.35 37.29 0.17
CA ALA A 15 9.69 36.90 0.57
C ALA A 15 9.76 36.60 2.09
N PRO A 16 10.27 35.43 2.52
CA PRO A 16 10.50 35.15 3.93
C PRO A 16 11.77 35.87 4.41
N ALA A 17 11.73 36.34 5.66
CA ALA A 17 12.86 36.95 6.36
C ALA A 17 14.08 36.02 6.36
N ALA A 18 15.20 36.54 5.88
CA ALA A 18 16.47 35.83 5.78
C ALA A 18 17.14 35.73 7.15
N GLY A 19 17.23 34.53 7.72
CA GLY A 19 17.97 34.32 8.98
C GLY A 19 18.16 32.87 9.40
N SER A 20 17.08 32.12 9.69
CA SER A 20 17.18 30.77 10.28
C SER A 20 16.84 29.60 9.35
N THR A 21 16.28 29.86 8.16
CA THR A 21 15.67 28.82 7.30
C THR A 21 16.66 27.92 6.56
N ARG A 22 17.93 28.33 6.40
CA ARG A 22 18.92 27.55 5.61
C ARG A 22 19.39 26.28 6.33
N ARG A 23 19.56 26.31 7.66
CA ARG A 23 19.96 25.13 8.45
C ARG A 23 18.80 24.18 8.65
N GLU A 24 17.61 24.69 8.96
CA GLU A 24 16.39 23.89 9.12
C GLU A 24 15.99 23.20 7.80
N SER A 25 16.13 23.89 6.66
CA SER A 25 15.86 23.28 5.34
C SER A 25 16.94 22.30 4.86
N ALA A 26 18.15 22.35 5.41
CA ALA A 26 19.20 21.37 5.13
C ALA A 26 19.00 20.10 5.96
N LEU A 27 18.69 20.24 7.26
CA LEU A 27 18.40 19.11 8.14
C LEU A 27 17.13 18.38 7.71
N ALA A 28 16.05 19.09 7.37
CA ALA A 28 14.84 18.46 6.84
C ALA A 28 15.06 17.77 5.48
N ARG A 29 15.98 18.29 4.64
CA ARG A 29 16.40 17.59 3.41
C ARG A 29 17.15 16.33 3.75
N LEU A 30 18.09 16.41 4.69
CA LEU A 30 18.91 15.29 5.14
C LEU A 30 18.04 14.18 5.77
N HIS A 31 17.05 14.54 6.58
CA HIS A 31 16.05 13.61 7.11
C HIS A 31 15.25 12.92 6.00
N ARG A 32 14.86 13.66 4.95
CA ARG A 32 14.14 13.09 3.80
C ARG A 32 15.00 12.20 2.92
N THR A 33 16.28 12.53 2.73
CA THR A 33 17.17 11.80 1.82
C THR A 33 17.96 10.68 2.47
N ALA A 34 18.26 10.80 3.77
CA ALA A 34 19.12 9.86 4.50
C ALA A 34 18.37 9.12 5.61
N GLY A 35 17.10 9.47 5.90
CA GLY A 35 16.34 8.87 6.99
C GLY A 35 16.80 9.31 8.38
N ASN A 36 15.94 9.10 9.38
CA ASN A 36 16.21 9.48 10.77
C ASN A 36 17.42 8.72 11.35
N ALA A 37 17.64 7.48 10.88
CA ALA A 37 18.74 6.63 11.35
C ALA A 37 20.12 7.15 10.90
N ALA A 38 20.30 7.59 9.64
CA ALA A 38 21.58 8.14 9.21
C ALA A 38 21.88 9.49 9.87
N VAL A 39 20.85 10.31 10.11
CA VAL A 39 21.01 11.55 10.87
C VAL A 39 21.43 11.26 12.30
N ALA A 40 20.83 10.26 12.97
CA ALA A 40 21.23 9.85 14.31
C ALA A 40 22.68 9.31 14.36
N GLN A 41 23.11 8.54 13.36
CA GLN A 41 24.48 8.02 13.27
C GLN A 41 25.55 9.12 13.11
N LEU A 42 25.22 10.26 12.49
CA LEU A 42 26.12 11.42 12.43
C LEU A 42 26.41 12.02 13.81
N PHE A 43 25.54 11.77 14.79
CA PHE A 43 25.66 12.27 16.16
C PHE A 43 25.99 11.16 17.18
N ALA A 44 26.15 9.91 16.74
CA ALA A 44 26.45 8.79 17.64
C ALA A 44 27.94 8.77 18.07
N PRO A 45 28.24 8.55 19.36
CA PRO A 45 29.62 8.46 19.86
C PRO A 45 30.40 7.30 19.24
N ALA A 46 31.71 7.47 19.08
CA ALA A 46 32.58 6.58 18.31
C ALA A 46 32.62 5.10 18.77
N ALA A 47 32.15 4.79 19.99
CA ALA A 47 32.19 3.46 20.59
C ALA A 47 31.21 2.44 19.95
N GLU A 48 30.20 2.87 19.20
CA GLU A 48 29.21 1.96 18.57
C GLU A 48 29.58 1.48 17.16
N ARG A 49 30.74 1.91 16.61
CA ARG A 49 31.15 1.61 15.22
C ARG A 49 31.78 0.22 15.02
N GLY A 50 31.78 -0.64 16.04
CA GLY A 50 32.53 -1.91 16.07
C GLY A 50 31.76 -3.16 15.61
N ARG A 51 30.46 -3.08 15.34
CA ARG A 51 29.72 -4.19 14.69
C ARG A 51 29.91 -4.09 13.19
N GLU A 52 30.43 -5.14 12.57
CA GLU A 52 30.41 -5.31 11.12
C GLU A 52 28.96 -5.14 10.66
N ALA A 53 28.66 -3.99 10.06
CA ALA A 53 27.31 -3.66 9.64
C ALA A 53 26.92 -4.72 8.61
N ALA A 54 25.83 -5.45 8.86
CA ALA A 54 25.23 -6.32 7.86
C ALA A 54 25.14 -5.51 6.55
N PRO A 55 25.52 -6.08 5.39
CA PRO A 55 25.55 -5.34 4.13
C PRO A 55 24.20 -4.65 3.92
N VAL A 56 24.21 -3.33 4.07
CA VAL A 56 23.03 -2.48 3.94
C VAL A 56 22.92 -2.12 2.46
N GLN A 57 22.11 -2.86 1.73
CA GLN A 57 21.85 -2.56 0.33
C GLN A 57 21.01 -1.32 0.17
N ARG A 58 21.31 -0.60 -0.91
CA ARG A 58 20.67 0.63 -1.32
C ARG A 58 19.80 0.39 -2.55
N ILE A 59 18.82 1.26 -2.71
CA ILE A 59 18.08 1.38 -3.96
C ILE A 59 18.75 2.51 -4.74
N THR A 60 19.30 2.18 -5.90
CA THR A 60 19.91 3.15 -6.80
C THR A 60 18.88 3.67 -7.80
N ASP A 61 18.70 4.98 -7.85
CA ASP A 61 17.92 5.64 -8.89
C ASP A 61 18.71 5.71 -10.20
N ARG A 62 18.09 5.27 -11.30
CA ARG A 62 18.63 5.35 -12.65
C ARG A 62 17.71 6.17 -13.54
N ALA A 63 18.28 7.15 -14.23
CA ALA A 63 17.53 7.94 -15.21
C ALA A 63 17.08 7.07 -16.40
N GLY A 64 16.02 7.50 -17.07
CA GLY A 64 15.57 6.87 -18.32
C GLY A 64 16.69 6.84 -19.37
N GLY A 65 16.70 5.80 -20.21
CA GLY A 65 17.68 5.60 -21.26
C GLY A 65 19.08 5.17 -20.80
N THR A 66 19.33 5.02 -19.49
CA THR A 66 20.63 4.59 -18.94
C THR A 66 20.79 3.07 -18.82
N TYR A 67 19.77 2.31 -19.22
CA TYR A 67 19.71 0.86 -19.18
C TYR A 67 19.46 0.31 -20.59
N ASP A 68 19.87 -0.93 -20.83
CA ASP A 68 19.67 -1.56 -22.14
C ASP A 68 18.18 -1.86 -22.33
N ALA A 69 17.57 -1.28 -23.35
CA ALA A 69 16.20 -1.55 -23.72
C ALA A 69 16.12 -2.06 -25.15
N THR A 70 17.13 -2.79 -25.62
CA THR A 70 17.06 -3.44 -26.94
C THR A 70 16.02 -4.57 -26.89
N PRO A 71 14.98 -4.58 -27.77
CA PRO A 71 13.99 -5.64 -27.80
C PRO A 71 14.63 -7.00 -28.10
N GLN A 72 14.22 -8.05 -27.37
CA GLN A 72 14.66 -9.42 -27.67
C GLN A 72 13.70 -10.12 -28.65
N PRO A 73 14.18 -11.10 -29.44
CA PRO A 73 13.32 -11.90 -30.30
C PRO A 73 12.16 -12.54 -29.51
N GLY A 74 10.94 -12.34 -30.00
CA GLY A 74 9.72 -12.89 -29.38
C GLY A 74 9.05 -11.98 -28.34
N GLU A 75 9.70 -10.90 -27.90
CA GLU A 75 9.09 -9.95 -26.98
C GLU A 75 8.00 -9.12 -27.66
N ARG A 76 6.88 -8.94 -26.95
CA ARG A 76 5.72 -8.18 -27.43
C ARG A 76 5.14 -7.38 -26.29
N GLY A 77 4.54 -6.23 -26.62
CA GLY A 77 3.92 -5.34 -25.63
C GLY A 77 4.83 -4.18 -25.22
N PRO A 78 4.40 -3.41 -24.21
CA PRO A 78 5.13 -2.23 -23.76
C PRO A 78 6.40 -2.60 -22.99
N TYR A 79 7.31 -1.64 -22.88
CA TYR A 79 8.27 -1.64 -21.77
C TYR A 79 7.50 -1.22 -20.51
N PHE A 80 7.19 0.07 -20.39
CA PHE A 80 6.60 0.61 -19.18
C PHE A 80 5.16 1.06 -19.42
N VAL A 81 4.38 1.06 -18.35
CA VAL A 81 3.03 1.58 -18.34
C VAL A 81 2.92 2.61 -17.22
N SER A 82 2.40 3.78 -17.55
CA SER A 82 1.97 4.78 -16.56
C SER A 82 0.46 4.81 -16.46
N GLN A 83 -0.02 5.23 -15.30
CA GLN A 83 -1.43 5.42 -15.00
C GLN A 83 -1.71 6.90 -14.77
N GLY A 84 -2.77 7.41 -15.38
CA GLY A 84 -3.27 8.76 -15.11
C GLY A 84 -3.72 8.93 -13.65
N PRO A 85 -3.70 10.14 -13.11
CA PRO A 85 -3.95 10.38 -11.68
C PRO A 85 -5.41 10.18 -11.28
N GLU A 86 -6.37 10.26 -12.23
CA GLU A 86 -7.80 10.21 -11.93
C GLU A 86 -8.49 9.10 -12.72
N PRO A 87 -9.42 8.36 -12.09
CA PRO A 87 -10.28 7.46 -12.83
C PRO A 87 -11.36 8.25 -13.58
N VAL A 88 -11.59 7.92 -14.84
CA VAL A 88 -12.66 8.48 -15.65
C VAL A 88 -13.76 7.45 -15.88
N VAL A 89 -15.00 7.91 -15.99
CA VAL A 89 -16.12 7.06 -16.42
C VAL A 89 -16.00 6.84 -17.92
N ALA A 90 -15.49 5.68 -18.32
CA ALA A 90 -15.45 5.27 -19.71
C ALA A 90 -16.79 4.66 -20.12
N ARG A 91 -17.31 5.08 -21.29
CA ARG A 91 -18.46 4.45 -21.96
C ARG A 91 -17.92 3.43 -22.97
N GLY A 92 -18.35 2.18 -22.89
CA GLY A 92 -17.86 1.06 -23.69
C GLY A 92 -17.89 1.31 -25.20
N GLY A 93 -16.91 0.73 -25.91
CA GLY A 93 -16.75 0.83 -27.36
C GLY A 93 -17.25 -0.42 -28.09
N GLY A 94 -17.60 -0.28 -29.38
CA GLY A 94 -18.20 -1.33 -30.21
C GLY A 94 -17.33 -2.60 -30.29
N GLY A 95 -17.72 -3.62 -29.54
CA GLY A 95 -17.02 -4.90 -29.40
C GLY A 95 -17.16 -5.52 -28.01
N GLU A 96 -17.50 -4.69 -27.02
CA GLU A 96 -17.69 -5.11 -25.63
C GLU A 96 -19.17 -5.42 -25.30
N PRO A 97 -19.45 -6.15 -24.21
CA PRO A 97 -20.81 -6.48 -23.78
C PRO A 97 -21.73 -5.26 -23.71
N ARG A 98 -22.92 -5.34 -24.30
CA ARG A 98 -23.79 -4.18 -24.56
C ARG A 98 -24.43 -3.54 -23.33
N ASP A 99 -24.37 -4.17 -22.15
CA ASP A 99 -25.40 -3.97 -21.13
C ASP A 99 -24.95 -3.13 -19.90
N ILE A 100 -23.65 -3.07 -19.58
CA ILE A 100 -23.04 -2.02 -18.74
C ILE A 100 -21.90 -1.40 -19.53
N ARG A 101 -22.13 -0.21 -20.07
CA ARG A 101 -21.12 0.50 -20.86
C ARG A 101 -20.21 1.30 -19.94
N GLU A 102 -20.66 1.61 -18.74
CA GLU A 102 -20.08 2.66 -17.92
C GLU A 102 -19.28 2.10 -16.75
N ARG A 103 -18.01 2.47 -16.70
CA ARG A 103 -17.04 1.91 -15.77
C ARG A 103 -15.95 2.92 -15.46
N LEU A 104 -15.37 2.81 -14.28
CA LEU A 104 -14.18 3.57 -13.94
C LEU A 104 -12.97 2.97 -14.65
N ARG A 105 -12.22 3.82 -15.34
CA ARG A 105 -10.94 3.47 -15.95
C ARG A 105 -9.94 4.55 -15.64
N TYR A 106 -8.75 4.17 -15.22
CA TYR A 106 -7.61 5.06 -15.36
C TYR A 106 -7.10 5.02 -16.79
N GLU A 107 -6.75 6.18 -17.32
CA GLU A 107 -6.00 6.27 -18.57
C GLU A 107 -4.65 5.58 -18.37
N LEU A 108 -4.27 4.70 -19.29
CA LEU A 108 -2.94 4.13 -19.32
C LEU A 108 -2.22 4.65 -20.55
N SER A 109 -0.94 4.93 -20.36
CA SER A 109 -0.04 5.30 -21.45
C SER A 109 1.17 4.38 -21.43
N GLU A 110 1.62 3.96 -22.61
CA GLU A 110 2.93 3.34 -22.74
C GLU A 110 3.99 4.42 -22.49
N VAL A 111 5.00 4.09 -21.69
CA VAL A 111 6.16 4.95 -21.44
C VAL A 111 7.39 4.32 -22.07
N GLY A 112 8.08 5.11 -22.87
CA GLY A 112 9.32 4.69 -23.53
C GLY A 112 10.48 4.57 -22.53
N PRO A 113 11.48 3.71 -22.81
CA PRO A 113 12.65 3.55 -21.93
C PRO A 113 13.43 4.84 -21.65
N ALA A 114 13.44 5.78 -22.59
CA ALA A 114 14.10 7.07 -22.42
C ALA A 114 13.46 7.94 -21.31
N ASP A 115 12.16 7.74 -21.05
CA ASP A 115 11.36 8.56 -20.14
C ASP A 115 11.01 7.83 -18.83
N ALA A 116 11.41 6.56 -18.71
CA ALA A 116 11.09 5.72 -17.56
C ALA A 116 12.28 5.65 -16.58
N PRO A 117 12.30 6.44 -15.49
CA PRO A 117 13.29 6.28 -14.44
C PRO A 117 13.11 4.93 -13.73
N LEU A 118 14.19 4.36 -13.20
CA LEU A 118 14.15 3.11 -12.46
C LEU A 118 14.70 3.27 -11.06
N ARG A 119 14.09 2.59 -10.11
CA ARG A 119 14.63 2.32 -8.78
C ARG A 119 15.15 0.90 -8.78
N VAL A 120 16.46 0.71 -8.65
CA VAL A 120 17.15 -0.56 -8.90
C VAL A 120 17.81 -1.06 -7.61
N ALA A 121 17.60 -2.33 -7.27
CA ALA A 121 18.38 -2.98 -6.19
C ALA A 121 19.87 -3.02 -6.56
N ASP A 122 20.79 -2.83 -5.62
CA ASP A 122 22.23 -2.78 -5.96
C ASP A 122 22.79 -4.06 -6.61
N ASP A 123 22.24 -5.24 -6.30
CA ASP A 123 22.58 -6.49 -7.00
C ASP A 123 22.09 -6.53 -8.46
N GLY A 124 21.29 -5.55 -8.87
CA GLY A 124 20.74 -5.42 -10.20
C GLY A 124 19.71 -6.48 -10.55
N THR A 125 19.26 -7.32 -9.60
CA THR A 125 18.34 -8.43 -9.87
C THR A 125 16.87 -8.02 -9.90
N LEU A 126 16.59 -6.78 -9.44
CA LEU A 126 15.26 -6.22 -9.30
C LEU A 126 15.27 -4.71 -9.63
N ALA A 127 14.25 -4.25 -10.33
CA ALA A 127 13.99 -2.83 -10.57
C ALA A 127 12.49 -2.53 -10.55
N VAL A 128 12.11 -1.32 -10.13
CA VAL A 128 10.74 -0.81 -10.20
C VAL A 128 10.74 0.52 -10.95
N HIS A 129 9.72 0.77 -11.76
CA HIS A 129 9.55 2.07 -12.42
C HIS A 129 9.41 3.18 -11.35
N GLY A 130 10.23 4.23 -11.44
CA GLY A 130 10.36 5.30 -10.44
C GLY A 130 9.23 6.32 -10.42
N VAL A 131 8.01 5.90 -10.73
CA VAL A 131 6.78 6.70 -10.62
C VAL A 131 6.04 6.33 -9.33
N ASP A 132 5.04 7.11 -8.94
CA ASP A 132 4.33 6.90 -7.66
C ASP A 132 3.56 5.57 -7.60
N GLU A 133 2.98 5.14 -8.73
CA GLU A 133 2.11 3.96 -8.82
C GLU A 133 2.49 3.03 -9.99
N PRO A 134 3.68 2.40 -9.96
CA PRO A 134 4.16 1.59 -11.06
C PRO A 134 3.34 0.30 -11.17
N LYS A 135 2.97 -0.06 -12.42
CA LYS A 135 2.11 -1.22 -12.73
C LYS A 135 2.89 -2.48 -13.11
N GLU A 136 4.20 -2.39 -13.04
CA GLU A 136 5.10 -3.50 -13.20
C GLU A 136 6.34 -3.28 -12.33
N PHE A 137 7.00 -4.37 -12.02
CA PHE A 137 8.41 -4.35 -11.67
C PHE A 137 9.17 -5.24 -12.65
N TYR A 138 10.48 -5.24 -12.54
CA TYR A 138 11.38 -5.98 -13.40
C TYR A 138 12.28 -6.83 -12.53
N ALA A 139 12.44 -8.09 -12.89
CA ALA A 139 13.32 -8.97 -12.14
C ALA A 139 13.91 -10.08 -13.00
N VAL A 140 15.01 -10.67 -12.54
CA VAL A 140 15.51 -11.93 -13.11
C VAL A 140 14.53 -13.07 -12.82
N GLN A 141 14.52 -14.10 -13.67
CA GLN A 141 13.60 -15.24 -13.52
C GLN A 141 13.67 -15.90 -12.14
N ALA A 142 14.88 -16.04 -11.56
CA ALA A 142 15.08 -16.64 -10.25
C ALA A 142 14.34 -15.91 -9.10
N VAL A 143 14.18 -14.58 -9.19
CA VAL A 143 13.39 -13.80 -8.23
C VAL A 143 11.91 -14.16 -8.36
N VAL A 144 11.40 -14.24 -9.60
CA VAL A 144 9.99 -14.58 -9.88
C VAL A 144 9.67 -16.00 -9.40
N ASP A 145 10.55 -16.96 -9.66
CA ASP A 145 10.37 -18.37 -9.25
C ASP A 145 10.36 -18.52 -7.72
N THR A 146 11.29 -17.84 -7.05
CA THR A 146 11.38 -17.83 -5.57
C THR A 146 10.14 -17.19 -4.96
N ALA A 147 9.71 -16.05 -5.50
CA ALA A 147 8.51 -15.36 -5.09
C ALA A 147 7.25 -16.22 -5.24
N ASN A 148 7.03 -16.80 -6.42
CA ASN A 148 5.87 -17.65 -6.67
C ASN A 148 5.86 -18.91 -5.80
N THR A 149 7.03 -19.46 -5.47
CA THR A 149 7.13 -20.58 -4.53
C THR A 149 6.66 -20.19 -3.13
N ALA A 150 7.08 -19.03 -2.63
CA ALA A 150 6.66 -18.52 -1.33
C ALA A 150 5.17 -18.11 -1.30
N LEU A 151 4.67 -17.46 -2.34
CA LEU A 151 3.24 -17.10 -2.48
C LEU A 151 2.36 -18.35 -2.50
N ARG A 152 2.74 -19.40 -3.23
CA ARG A 152 2.03 -20.69 -3.22
C ARG A 152 2.06 -21.35 -1.84
N ALA A 153 3.18 -21.29 -1.12
CA ALA A 153 3.31 -21.89 0.21
C ALA A 153 2.33 -21.30 1.25
N VAL A 154 1.98 -20.02 1.12
CA VAL A 154 0.97 -19.39 1.99
C VAL A 154 -0.46 -19.54 1.49
N GLY A 155 -0.67 -20.08 0.28
CA GLY A 155 -1.99 -20.17 -0.35
C GLY A 155 -2.47 -18.84 -0.93
N SER A 156 -1.56 -18.01 -1.44
CA SER A 156 -1.90 -16.75 -2.09
C SER A 156 -2.80 -16.97 -3.30
N THR A 157 -3.75 -16.06 -3.53
CA THR A 157 -4.61 -16.07 -4.72
C THR A 157 -3.97 -15.40 -5.93
N VAL A 158 -2.76 -14.86 -5.76
CA VAL A 158 -2.00 -14.16 -6.79
C VAL A 158 -0.70 -14.87 -7.05
N GLU A 159 -0.32 -14.92 -8.32
CA GLU A 159 1.00 -15.29 -8.80
C GLU A 159 1.61 -14.14 -9.60
N LEU A 160 2.92 -14.19 -9.78
CA LEU A 160 3.68 -13.26 -10.59
C LEU A 160 3.91 -13.87 -11.96
N VAL A 161 3.52 -13.15 -13.00
CA VAL A 161 3.70 -13.56 -14.40
C VAL A 161 4.64 -12.61 -15.10
N THR A 162 5.46 -13.16 -16.00
CA THR A 162 6.36 -12.39 -16.85
C THR A 162 5.73 -12.14 -18.21
N GLY A 163 5.87 -10.93 -18.74
CA GLY A 163 5.39 -10.60 -20.09
C GLY A 163 5.59 -9.14 -20.44
N GLY A 164 5.73 -8.85 -21.74
CA GLY A 164 6.14 -7.53 -22.22
C GLY A 164 7.56 -7.56 -22.82
N ARG A 165 8.19 -6.40 -22.83
CA ARG A 165 9.62 -6.26 -23.17
C ARG A 165 10.47 -6.27 -21.91
N SER A 166 11.64 -6.88 -21.98
CA SER A 166 12.62 -6.87 -20.88
C SER A 166 13.60 -5.72 -20.99
N ILE A 167 14.37 -5.48 -19.92
CA ILE A 167 15.43 -4.46 -19.85
C ILE A 167 16.73 -5.08 -19.34
N GLY A 168 17.87 -4.52 -19.68
CA GLY A 168 19.20 -4.90 -19.20
C GLY A 168 19.71 -3.92 -18.15
N VAL A 169 20.08 -4.45 -16.98
CA VAL A 169 20.60 -3.70 -15.84
C VAL A 169 21.90 -4.37 -15.40
N GLY A 170 23.03 -3.70 -15.64
CA GLY A 170 24.34 -4.30 -15.37
C GLY A 170 24.55 -5.56 -16.20
N ALA A 171 24.84 -6.68 -15.55
CA ALA A 171 24.99 -7.99 -16.20
C ALA A 171 23.66 -8.77 -16.32
N HIS A 172 22.56 -8.25 -15.77
CA HIS A 172 21.29 -8.95 -15.70
C HIS A 172 20.32 -8.49 -16.77
N ARG A 173 19.55 -9.45 -17.29
CA ARG A 173 18.34 -9.18 -18.07
C ARG A 173 17.13 -9.36 -17.16
N LEU A 174 16.35 -8.30 -17.00
CA LEU A 174 15.19 -8.25 -16.13
C LEU A 174 13.92 -8.33 -16.94
N LEU A 175 13.11 -9.33 -16.62
CA LEU A 175 11.81 -9.58 -17.22
C LEU A 175 10.78 -8.66 -16.57
N ARG A 176 9.88 -8.11 -17.37
CA ARG A 176 8.73 -7.35 -16.88
C ARG A 176 7.77 -8.29 -16.15
N VAL A 177 7.42 -7.95 -14.91
CA VAL A 177 6.61 -8.76 -13.99
C VAL A 177 5.33 -8.01 -13.61
N GLN A 178 4.22 -8.74 -13.65
CA GLN A 178 2.89 -8.26 -13.23
C GLN A 178 2.19 -9.32 -12.37
N PRO A 179 1.21 -8.93 -11.54
CA PRO A 179 0.42 -9.90 -10.80
C PRO A 179 -0.65 -10.52 -11.70
N ALA A 180 -0.95 -11.79 -11.50
CA ALA A 180 -2.07 -12.51 -12.11
C ALA A 180 -2.84 -13.29 -11.03
N VAL A 181 -4.15 -13.47 -11.23
CA VAL A 181 -4.97 -14.29 -10.33
C VAL A 181 -4.84 -15.76 -10.72
N VAL A 182 -4.66 -16.63 -9.72
CA VAL A 182 -4.54 -18.08 -9.91
C VAL A 182 -5.89 -18.66 -10.37
N LYS A 183 -5.93 -19.28 -11.55
CA LYS A 183 -7.16 -19.71 -12.26
C LYS A 183 -8.00 -20.77 -11.52
N ASP A 184 -7.40 -21.55 -10.64
CA ASP A 184 -8.04 -22.70 -9.96
C ASP A 184 -8.55 -22.42 -8.54
N ALA A 185 -8.54 -21.15 -8.08
CA ALA A 185 -9.28 -20.79 -6.88
C ALA A 185 -10.77 -21.14 -7.11
N THR A 186 -11.45 -21.87 -6.22
CA THR A 186 -12.86 -22.25 -6.42
C THR A 186 -13.75 -21.00 -6.56
N PRO A 187 -14.86 -21.02 -7.32
CA PRO A 187 -15.75 -19.85 -7.49
C PRO A 187 -16.23 -19.22 -6.17
N GLU A 188 -16.37 -20.02 -5.11
CA GLU A 188 -16.72 -19.54 -3.75
C GLU A 188 -15.54 -18.86 -3.02
N SER A 189 -14.29 -19.23 -3.33
CA SER A 189 -13.06 -18.56 -2.85
C SER A 189 -12.63 -17.37 -3.72
N GLN A 190 -13.02 -17.33 -4.99
CA GLN A 190 -12.74 -16.25 -5.95
C GLN A 190 -13.54 -14.96 -5.65
N LEU A 191 -14.68 -15.09 -4.98
CA LEU A 191 -15.67 -14.01 -4.85
C LEU A 191 -15.47 -13.01 -3.71
N GLY A 192 -14.53 -13.24 -2.82
CA GLY A 192 -14.27 -12.38 -1.65
C GLY A 192 -13.00 -11.53 -1.77
N PRO A 193 -11.85 -12.10 -2.21
CA PRO A 193 -10.56 -11.42 -2.13
C PRO A 193 -10.39 -10.31 -3.16
N PHE A 194 -10.78 -10.55 -4.40
CA PHE A 194 -10.68 -9.54 -5.48
C PHE A 194 -11.83 -8.53 -5.40
N VAL A 195 -13.01 -8.99 -5.00
CA VAL A 195 -14.17 -8.16 -4.62
C VAL A 195 -13.89 -7.12 -3.54
N SER A 196 -12.98 -7.45 -2.62
CA SER A 196 -12.58 -6.52 -1.58
C SER A 196 -11.51 -5.51 -2.01
N LEU A 197 -10.99 -5.56 -3.24
CA LEU A 197 -10.11 -4.53 -3.83
C LEU A 197 -10.81 -3.16 -4.00
N LEU A 198 -12.13 -3.10 -3.83
CA LEU A 198 -12.93 -1.87 -3.91
C LEU A 198 -13.41 -1.35 -2.54
N ARG A 199 -13.20 -2.11 -1.44
CA ARG A 199 -13.70 -1.76 -0.09
C ARG A 199 -12.65 -2.03 0.99
N SER A 200 -12.20 -0.97 1.69
CA SER A 200 -11.11 -1.01 2.69
C SER A 200 -9.87 -1.74 2.15
N THR A 201 -9.33 -1.21 1.06
CA THR A 201 -8.66 -1.99 0.03
C THR A 201 -7.26 -2.47 0.43
N CYS A 202 -6.48 -1.67 1.15
CA CYS A 202 -5.11 -2.05 1.47
C CYS A 202 -5.02 -3.34 2.28
N ILE A 203 -5.79 -3.44 3.36
CA ILE A 203 -5.76 -4.60 4.25
C ILE A 203 -6.36 -5.84 3.63
N SER A 204 -7.47 -5.74 2.91
CA SER A 204 -8.08 -6.93 2.32
C SER A 204 -7.20 -7.54 1.23
N VAL A 205 -6.54 -6.70 0.45
CA VAL A 205 -5.57 -7.13 -0.58
C VAL A 205 -4.36 -7.77 0.06
N ALA A 206 -3.77 -7.12 1.06
CA ALA A 206 -2.65 -7.69 1.76
C ALA A 206 -3.03 -9.02 2.43
N CYS A 207 -4.19 -9.10 3.10
CA CYS A 207 -4.72 -10.34 3.69
C CYS A 207 -4.90 -11.45 2.65
N ALA A 208 -5.43 -11.15 1.46
CA ALA A 208 -5.55 -12.12 0.38
C ALA A 208 -4.17 -12.62 -0.09
N LEU A 209 -3.22 -11.71 -0.24
CA LEU A 209 -1.87 -12.01 -0.72
C LEU A 209 -1.06 -12.86 0.28
N ILE A 210 -1.26 -12.63 1.59
CA ILE A 210 -0.63 -13.43 2.66
C ILE A 210 -1.41 -14.72 2.99
N GLY A 211 -2.45 -15.06 2.23
CA GLY A 211 -3.20 -16.31 2.37
C GLY A 211 -4.20 -16.35 3.55
N SER A 212 -4.70 -15.19 4.00
CA SER A 212 -5.73 -15.12 5.03
C SER A 212 -7.11 -15.44 4.45
N GLU A 213 -7.83 -16.36 5.10
CA GLU A 213 -9.19 -16.76 4.73
C GLU A 213 -10.26 -15.71 5.10
N HIS A 214 -9.87 -14.69 5.88
CA HIS A 214 -10.75 -13.63 6.32
C HIS A 214 -10.25 -12.27 5.86
N SER A 215 -11.15 -11.45 5.33
CA SER A 215 -10.86 -10.04 5.11
C SER A 215 -10.51 -9.38 6.45
N LYS A 216 -9.43 -8.59 6.46
CA LYS A 216 -8.97 -7.80 7.61
C LYS A 216 -8.43 -8.58 8.82
N ARG A 217 -8.01 -9.83 8.64
CA ARG A 217 -7.29 -10.58 9.68
C ARG A 217 -5.89 -10.90 9.22
N ALA A 218 -4.91 -10.48 10.02
CA ALA A 218 -3.50 -10.79 9.80
C ALA A 218 -2.84 -11.13 11.14
N GLN A 219 -1.82 -11.96 11.14
CA GLN A 219 -1.02 -12.25 12.33
C GLN A 219 0.15 -11.27 12.39
N ALA A 220 0.27 -10.46 13.45
CA ALA A 220 1.52 -9.76 13.73
C ALA A 220 2.62 -10.78 14.07
N VAL A 221 3.79 -10.67 13.45
CA VAL A 221 4.93 -11.57 13.65
C VAL A 221 6.06 -10.79 14.32
N LEU A 222 6.53 -11.25 15.48
CA LEU A 222 7.60 -10.59 16.23
C LEU A 222 8.85 -11.48 16.34
N GLY A 223 10.04 -10.87 16.25
CA GLY A 223 11.34 -11.51 16.46
C GLY A 223 11.64 -12.68 15.52
N GLY A 224 10.99 -12.75 14.36
CA GLY A 224 11.19 -13.81 13.36
C GLY A 224 10.72 -15.21 13.76
N ARG A 225 9.93 -15.34 14.85
CA ARG A 225 9.40 -16.62 15.34
C ARG A 225 7.91 -16.74 15.03
N ALA A 226 7.38 -17.97 15.10
CA ALA A 226 5.93 -18.25 15.02
C ALA A 226 5.09 -17.68 16.20
N GLY A 227 5.67 -16.76 16.98
CA GLY A 227 5.01 -16.06 18.07
C GLY A 227 4.48 -14.70 17.61
N GLY A 228 3.30 -14.33 18.10
CA GLY A 228 2.68 -13.07 17.72
C GLY A 228 1.26 -12.91 18.24
N PHE A 229 0.50 -12.00 17.66
CA PHE A 229 -0.92 -11.80 17.98
C PHE A 229 -1.73 -11.48 16.73
N LEU A 230 -3.01 -11.83 16.77
CA LEU A 230 -3.92 -11.54 15.68
C LEU A 230 -4.20 -10.03 15.64
N LEU A 231 -4.20 -9.44 14.46
CA LEU A 231 -4.64 -8.07 14.19
C LEU A 231 -6.04 -8.11 13.59
N THR A 232 -6.89 -7.21 14.07
CA THR A 232 -8.26 -6.97 13.63
C THR A 232 -8.52 -5.45 13.67
N PRO A 233 -7.89 -4.67 12.78
CA PRO A 233 -7.96 -3.21 12.85
C PRO A 233 -9.37 -2.68 12.61
N SER A 234 -9.72 -1.64 13.36
CA SER A 234 -10.89 -0.78 13.09
C SER A 234 -10.48 0.34 12.12
N SER A 235 -11.31 1.37 11.92
CA SER A 235 -10.95 2.53 11.08
C SER A 235 -9.71 3.27 11.55
N ASP A 236 -9.47 3.31 12.87
CA ASP A 236 -8.55 4.28 13.47
C ASP A 236 -7.19 3.67 13.83
N SER A 237 -7.13 2.38 14.18
CA SER A 237 -5.90 1.61 14.46
C SER A 237 -6.28 0.15 14.82
N ASP A 238 -5.37 -0.58 15.45
CA ASP A 238 -5.60 -1.85 16.14
C ASP A 238 -5.28 -1.71 17.65
N ALA A 239 -6.19 -2.16 18.52
CA ALA A 239 -6.02 -2.02 19.97
C ALA A 239 -4.82 -2.82 20.52
N ARG A 240 -4.45 -3.94 19.90
CA ARG A 240 -3.29 -4.76 20.28
C ARG A 240 -2.00 -4.09 19.83
N ALA A 241 -1.99 -3.49 18.64
CA ALA A 241 -0.87 -2.64 18.19
C ALA A 241 -0.67 -1.45 19.13
N ASN A 242 -1.75 -0.79 19.57
CA ASN A 242 -1.68 0.32 20.52
C ASN A 242 -1.09 -0.11 21.89
N ARG A 243 -1.43 -1.30 22.39
CA ARG A 243 -0.83 -1.81 23.64
C ARG A 243 0.65 -2.17 23.47
N LEU A 244 1.03 -2.75 22.33
CA LEU A 244 2.43 -2.99 22.01
C LEU A 244 3.22 -1.66 21.99
N ALA A 245 2.68 -0.62 21.34
CA ALA A 245 3.28 0.72 21.34
C ALA A 245 3.47 1.27 22.76
N GLY A 246 2.50 1.06 23.65
CA GLY A 246 2.63 1.45 25.05
C GLY A 246 3.79 0.73 25.75
N ALA A 247 3.90 -0.59 25.57
CA ALA A 247 4.99 -1.37 26.15
C ALA A 247 6.37 -0.95 25.61
N VAL A 248 6.48 -0.69 24.31
CA VAL A 248 7.72 -0.19 23.69
C VAL A 248 8.08 1.19 24.22
N ALA A 249 7.11 2.11 24.38
CA ALA A 249 7.36 3.43 24.93
C ALA A 249 7.91 3.36 26.37
N GLN A 250 7.38 2.44 27.18
CA GLN A 250 7.78 2.23 28.58
C GLN A 250 9.07 1.44 28.77
N ASP A 251 9.58 0.77 27.74
CA ASP A 251 10.81 -0.03 27.84
C ASP A 251 12.07 0.85 27.84
N THR A 252 12.31 1.55 28.93
CA THR A 252 13.49 2.42 29.13
C THR A 252 14.77 1.65 29.42
N ALA A 253 14.67 0.36 29.75
CA ALA A 253 15.78 -0.50 30.13
C ALA A 253 16.17 -1.50 29.02
N ASP A 254 15.55 -1.41 27.83
CA ASP A 254 15.72 -2.33 26.71
C ASP A 254 15.55 -3.81 27.11
N THR A 255 14.57 -4.10 27.95
CA THR A 255 14.29 -5.44 28.48
C THR A 255 13.10 -6.13 27.82
N LEU A 256 12.31 -5.41 27.01
CA LEU A 256 11.12 -5.96 26.39
C LEU A 256 11.49 -7.00 25.32
N GLY A 257 11.40 -8.28 25.70
CA GLY A 257 11.53 -9.42 24.80
C GLY A 257 10.24 -9.72 24.04
N VAL A 258 10.32 -10.64 23.08
CA VAL A 258 9.19 -11.05 22.21
C VAL A 258 8.00 -11.53 23.04
N ASP A 259 8.20 -12.39 24.03
CA ASP A 259 7.11 -12.94 24.84
C ASP A 259 6.43 -11.85 25.69
N GLY A 260 7.22 -10.91 26.22
CA GLY A 260 6.71 -9.73 26.92
C GLY A 260 5.88 -8.84 26.01
N ALA A 261 6.36 -8.59 24.78
CA ALA A 261 5.65 -7.81 23.77
C ALA A 261 4.33 -8.47 23.35
N VAL A 262 4.32 -9.80 23.13
CA VAL A 262 3.08 -10.54 22.84
C VAL A 262 2.11 -10.51 24.02
N THR A 263 2.62 -10.65 25.24
CA THR A 263 1.81 -10.56 26.47
C THR A 263 1.17 -9.18 26.60
N ALA A 264 1.95 -8.11 26.41
CA ALA A 264 1.45 -6.73 26.44
C ALA A 264 0.37 -6.50 25.37
N ALA A 265 0.61 -6.95 24.14
CA ALA A 265 -0.36 -6.82 23.04
C ALA A 265 -1.68 -7.55 23.33
N ARG A 266 -1.63 -8.73 23.98
CA ARG A 266 -2.81 -9.54 24.32
C ARG A 266 -3.52 -9.11 25.60
N GLY A 267 -2.84 -8.40 26.50
CA GLY A 267 -3.37 -7.98 27.79
C GLY A 267 -4.58 -7.07 27.69
N GLU A 268 -5.27 -6.90 28.83
CA GLU A 268 -6.46 -6.04 28.95
C GLU A 268 -6.13 -4.63 29.43
N THR A 269 -4.85 -4.34 29.71
CA THR A 269 -4.41 -3.02 30.16
C THR A 269 -4.84 -1.96 29.15
N ALA A 270 -5.54 -0.93 29.64
CA ALA A 270 -5.88 0.22 28.84
C ALA A 270 -4.60 0.83 28.23
N PRO A 271 -4.66 1.33 26.98
CA PRO A 271 -3.54 2.06 26.40
C PRO A 271 -3.10 3.21 27.31
N LEU A 272 -1.81 3.57 27.22
CA LEU A 272 -1.28 4.72 27.96
C LEU A 272 -2.08 5.98 27.66
N GLN A 273 -2.21 6.83 28.68
CA GLN A 273 -2.75 8.15 28.47
C GLN A 273 -1.85 8.92 27.50
N ASP A 274 -2.44 9.48 26.43
CA ASP A 274 -1.69 10.17 25.37
C ASP A 274 -0.61 9.27 24.73
N LEU A 275 -1.02 8.04 24.37
CA LEU A 275 -0.17 7.02 23.77
C LEU A 275 0.63 7.55 22.59
N GLY A 276 0.01 8.27 21.65
CA GLY A 276 0.69 8.77 20.46
C GLY A 276 1.89 9.66 20.79
N ARG A 277 1.73 10.60 21.73
CA ARG A 277 2.85 11.42 22.21
C ARG A 277 3.91 10.57 22.88
N SER A 278 3.52 9.76 23.85
CA SER A 278 4.45 8.95 24.64
C SER A 278 5.29 8.01 23.78
N TYR A 279 4.65 7.34 22.82
CA TYR A 279 5.32 6.45 21.88
C TYR A 279 6.17 7.22 20.87
N GLY A 280 5.64 8.28 20.25
CA GLY A 280 6.37 9.09 19.27
C GLY A 280 7.64 9.71 19.86
N GLU A 281 7.56 10.27 21.07
CA GLU A 281 8.73 10.82 21.77
C GLU A 281 9.75 9.74 22.13
N ALA A 282 9.29 8.54 22.52
CA ALA A 282 10.19 7.45 22.88
C ALA A 282 10.97 6.88 21.68
N THR A 283 10.33 6.76 20.52
CA THR A 283 10.99 6.20 19.31
C THR A 283 11.75 7.24 18.48
N ARG A 284 11.46 8.54 18.68
CA ARG A 284 12.13 9.65 18.00
C ARG A 284 13.64 9.52 18.07
N GLY A 285 14.31 9.72 16.93
CA GLY A 285 15.77 9.72 16.85
C GLY A 285 16.43 8.38 17.20
N GLY A 286 15.68 7.27 17.19
CA GLY A 286 16.17 5.94 17.51
C GLY A 286 16.15 5.61 19.00
N GLY A 287 15.38 6.34 19.82
CA GLY A 287 15.34 6.15 21.28
C GLY A 287 14.87 4.77 21.77
N ARG A 288 14.34 3.93 20.87
CA ARG A 288 13.97 2.51 21.13
C ARG A 288 14.55 1.54 20.11
N ASP A 289 15.61 1.92 19.39
CA ASP A 289 16.18 1.11 18.30
C ASP A 289 16.53 -0.33 18.71
N ALA A 290 17.09 -0.53 19.92
CA ALA A 290 17.46 -1.87 20.40
C ALA A 290 16.23 -2.76 20.60
N THR A 291 15.18 -2.21 21.21
CA THR A 291 13.90 -2.91 21.39
C THR A 291 13.21 -3.14 20.05
N GLU A 292 13.19 -2.15 19.16
CA GLU A 292 12.60 -2.29 17.84
C GLU A 292 13.30 -3.37 16.99
N ALA A 293 14.64 -3.42 17.02
CA ALA A 293 15.43 -4.42 16.34
C ALA A 293 15.18 -5.83 16.89
N ARG A 294 15.15 -5.97 18.20
CA ARG A 294 14.86 -7.25 18.87
C ARG A 294 13.46 -7.77 18.55
N LEU A 295 12.48 -6.88 18.47
CA LEU A 295 11.10 -7.24 18.16
C LEU A 295 10.84 -7.37 16.65
N GLY A 296 11.69 -6.82 15.79
CA GLY A 296 11.50 -6.80 14.34
C GLY A 296 10.34 -5.88 13.93
N ILE A 297 10.26 -4.70 14.54
CA ILE A 297 9.23 -3.68 14.28
C ILE A 297 9.85 -2.40 13.70
N ASN A 298 9.01 -1.46 13.27
CA ASN A 298 9.40 -0.18 12.67
C ASN A 298 10.37 -0.41 11.51
N LYS A 299 11.52 0.28 11.48
CA LYS A 299 12.53 0.14 10.41
C LYS A 299 13.16 -1.26 10.34
N TYR A 300 13.01 -2.07 11.38
CA TYR A 300 13.53 -3.44 11.44
C TYR A 300 12.49 -4.50 11.04
N ALA A 301 11.27 -4.10 10.68
CA ALA A 301 10.30 -5.01 10.09
C ALA A 301 10.82 -5.49 8.72
N SER A 302 10.96 -6.80 8.54
CA SER A 302 11.48 -7.40 7.30
C SER A 302 10.66 -8.64 6.87
N PRO A 303 9.44 -8.44 6.35
CA PRO A 303 8.62 -9.50 5.77
C PRO A 303 9.28 -10.15 4.54
N GLY A 304 9.06 -11.46 4.38
CA GLY A 304 9.36 -12.18 3.14
C GLY A 304 8.19 -12.17 2.16
N PRO A 305 8.37 -12.68 0.91
CA PRO A 305 7.26 -12.92 0.01
C PRO A 305 6.19 -13.83 0.64
N GLY A 306 4.91 -13.47 0.51
CA GLY A 306 3.80 -14.15 1.20
C GLY A 306 3.53 -13.63 2.62
N GLU A 307 4.28 -12.64 3.07
CA GLU A 307 4.02 -11.84 4.27
C GLU A 307 3.79 -10.38 3.88
N GLY A 308 3.65 -9.48 4.85
CA GLY A 308 3.46 -8.07 4.58
C GLY A 308 3.88 -7.17 5.71
N PHE A 309 3.67 -5.88 5.48
CA PHE A 309 3.73 -4.82 6.46
C PHE A 309 2.32 -4.46 6.90
N GLY A 310 2.15 -4.19 8.20
CA GLY A 310 1.04 -3.42 8.74
C GLY A 310 1.60 -2.20 9.45
N ILE A 311 1.20 -0.99 9.06
CA ILE A 311 1.57 0.25 9.74
C ILE A 311 0.34 0.89 10.37
N PHE A 312 0.50 1.44 11.57
CA PHE A 312 -0.57 1.97 12.40
C PHE A 312 -0.21 3.34 12.94
N SER A 313 -1.14 4.29 12.92
CA SER A 313 -0.97 5.58 13.56
C SER A 313 -1.28 5.48 15.06
N MET A 314 -0.32 5.87 15.90
CA MET A 314 -0.59 6.04 17.33
C MET A 314 -1.10 7.47 17.57
N LEU A 315 -2.40 7.60 17.83
CA LEU A 315 -3.03 8.91 17.99
C LEU A 315 -2.60 9.59 19.30
N ALA A 316 -2.06 10.80 19.17
CA ALA A 316 -1.81 11.70 20.28
C ALA A 316 -3.05 12.55 20.56
N LYS A 317 -3.23 12.99 21.81
CA LYS A 317 -4.38 13.84 22.20
C LYS A 317 -4.42 15.17 21.45
N ASP A 318 -3.26 15.71 21.12
CA ASP A 318 -3.12 16.95 20.36
C ASP A 318 -3.15 16.74 18.84
N GLY A 319 -3.35 15.50 18.38
CA GLY A 319 -3.39 15.14 16.96
C GLY A 319 -2.06 15.24 16.22
N ARG A 320 -0.94 15.53 16.92
CA ARG A 320 0.36 15.76 16.29
C ARG A 320 1.19 14.50 16.19
N ASP A 321 2.11 14.52 15.23
CA ASP A 321 3.19 13.54 15.10
C ASP A 321 4.39 13.98 15.94
N HIS A 322 4.61 13.25 17.03
CA HIS A 322 5.72 13.39 17.96
C HIS A 322 6.90 12.46 17.62
N SER A 323 6.83 11.66 16.55
CA SER A 323 8.01 10.90 16.09
C SER A 323 9.13 11.78 15.49
N VAL A 324 8.86 13.09 15.35
CA VAL A 324 9.80 14.11 14.86
C VAL A 324 9.91 15.29 15.83
N SER A 325 11.02 16.05 15.76
CA SER A 325 11.25 17.26 16.57
C SER A 325 11.50 18.49 15.68
N PRO A 326 10.74 19.59 15.86
CA PRO A 326 9.55 19.70 16.72
C PRO A 326 8.41 18.79 16.23
N ALA A 327 7.46 18.46 17.12
CA ALA A 327 6.27 17.72 16.73
C ALA A 327 5.50 18.48 15.65
N VAL A 328 4.90 17.77 14.67
CA VAL A 328 4.27 18.39 13.50
C VAL A 328 2.79 18.02 13.40
N ASP A 329 1.99 18.94 12.85
CA ASP A 329 0.63 18.62 12.40
C ASP A 329 0.71 18.00 10.99
N ARG A 330 0.01 16.89 10.80
CA ARG A 330 -0.03 16.15 9.53
C ARG A 330 -1.31 16.43 8.72
N GLY A 331 -2.24 17.23 9.26
CA GLY A 331 -3.47 17.66 8.59
C GLY A 331 -4.58 16.60 8.59
N GLU A 332 -5.58 16.79 7.73
CA GLU A 332 -6.82 16.01 7.70
C GLU A 332 -6.66 14.61 7.07
N ASN A 333 -5.53 14.35 6.40
CA ASN A 333 -5.29 13.14 5.61
C ASN A 333 -4.51 12.04 6.37
N VAL A 334 -4.62 11.98 7.70
CA VAL A 334 -3.94 10.96 8.51
C VAL A 334 -4.72 9.65 8.47
N TRP A 335 -4.01 8.56 8.18
CA TRP A 335 -4.57 7.22 8.09
C TRP A 335 -4.40 6.51 9.43
N GLY A 336 -5.43 5.78 9.85
CA GLY A 336 -5.34 4.92 11.03
C GLY A 336 -4.38 3.75 10.84
N TYR A 337 -4.36 3.17 9.64
CA TYR A 337 -3.47 2.08 9.28
C TYR A 337 -3.31 1.90 7.76
N HIS A 338 -2.27 1.16 7.36
CA HIS A 338 -2.08 0.67 5.99
C HIS A 338 -1.42 -0.71 5.98
N PHE A 339 -1.70 -1.50 4.95
CA PHE A 339 -1.09 -2.81 4.75
C PHE A 339 -0.52 -2.94 3.34
N ALA A 340 0.65 -3.56 3.26
CA ALA A 340 1.36 -3.81 2.01
C ALA A 340 1.91 -5.24 2.02
N ALA A 341 1.51 -6.10 1.09
CA ALA A 341 2.04 -7.46 1.02
C ALA A 341 3.34 -7.47 0.23
N VAL A 342 4.36 -8.15 0.74
CA VAL A 342 5.59 -8.40 0.00
C VAL A 342 5.36 -9.56 -0.96
N VAL A 343 5.68 -9.32 -2.23
CA VAL A 343 5.49 -10.29 -3.32
C VAL A 343 6.81 -10.75 -3.91
N ALA A 344 7.90 -10.00 -3.76
CA ALA A 344 9.22 -10.42 -4.24
C ALA A 344 10.34 -9.82 -3.38
N ARG A 345 11.53 -10.40 -3.48
CA ARG A 345 12.79 -9.86 -2.92
C ARG A 345 13.91 -9.97 -3.95
N SER A 346 14.90 -9.09 -3.88
CA SER A 346 16.17 -9.26 -4.60
C SER A 346 16.85 -10.58 -4.20
N LEU A 347 17.80 -11.08 -4.99
CA LEU A 347 18.44 -12.38 -4.71
C LEU A 347 19.29 -12.37 -3.44
N ASP A 348 19.89 -11.23 -3.10
CA ASP A 348 20.55 -11.03 -1.79
C ASP A 348 19.56 -10.83 -0.62
N GLY A 349 18.25 -10.75 -0.91
CA GLY A 349 17.17 -10.53 0.05
C GLY A 349 17.05 -9.10 0.57
N THR A 350 17.92 -8.18 0.25
CA THR A 350 17.98 -6.87 0.92
C THR A 350 16.92 -5.87 0.45
N CYS A 351 16.36 -6.05 -0.75
CA CYS A 351 15.24 -5.28 -1.27
C CYS A 351 13.96 -6.11 -1.26
N GLN A 352 12.83 -5.47 -0.97
CA GLN A 352 11.50 -6.05 -0.99
C GLN A 352 10.64 -5.28 -1.98
N VAL A 353 9.86 -6.00 -2.77
CA VAL A 353 8.77 -5.41 -3.56
C VAL A 353 7.46 -5.75 -2.92
N THR A 354 6.68 -4.71 -2.63
CA THR A 354 5.30 -4.83 -2.19
C THR A 354 4.34 -4.75 -3.37
N LEU A 355 3.23 -5.47 -3.27
CA LEU A 355 2.02 -5.21 -4.04
C LEU A 355 1.04 -4.52 -3.09
N GLU A 356 0.75 -3.28 -3.42
CA GLU A 356 -0.07 -2.39 -2.59
C GLU A 356 -1.34 -2.00 -3.32
N ASN A 357 -2.32 -1.57 -2.54
CA ASN A 357 -3.53 -0.93 -3.02
C ASN A 357 -3.92 0.16 -2.03
N TYR A 358 -4.25 1.34 -2.53
CA TYR A 358 -4.82 2.41 -1.72
C TYR A 358 -6.25 2.66 -2.17
N ALA A 359 -7.18 2.72 -1.21
CA ALA A 359 -8.50 3.26 -1.49
C ALA A 359 -8.31 4.77 -1.59
N ARG A 360 -8.31 5.31 -2.80
CA ARG A 360 -8.33 6.76 -2.99
C ARG A 360 -9.72 7.27 -2.61
N ASN A 361 -10.03 7.26 -1.31
CA ASN A 361 -11.37 7.52 -0.80
C ASN A 361 -11.90 8.87 -1.30
N GLU A 362 -11.03 9.85 -1.50
CA GLU A 362 -11.37 11.19 -1.97
C GLU A 362 -11.31 11.34 -3.51
N PHE A 363 -10.25 10.85 -4.18
CA PHE A 363 -10.15 10.97 -5.64
C PHE A 363 -11.18 10.09 -6.38
N ASP A 364 -11.60 8.98 -5.78
CA ASP A 364 -12.65 8.13 -6.31
C ASP A 364 -14.04 8.67 -5.97
N ALA A 365 -14.19 9.61 -5.04
CA ALA A 365 -15.51 10.13 -4.66
C ALA A 365 -16.21 10.76 -5.86
N LYS A 366 -15.52 11.65 -6.59
CA LYS A 366 -16.08 12.28 -7.79
C LYS A 366 -16.41 11.26 -8.87
N ALA A 367 -15.48 10.38 -9.22
CA ALA A 367 -15.69 9.44 -10.31
C ALA A 367 -16.78 8.40 -9.96
N ARG A 368 -16.85 7.96 -8.70
CA ARG A 368 -17.93 7.10 -8.21
C ARG A 368 -19.28 7.83 -8.16
N SER A 369 -19.30 9.12 -7.80
CA SER A 369 -20.50 9.94 -7.91
C SER A 369 -20.94 10.13 -9.36
N ASP A 370 -20.02 10.40 -10.28
CA ASP A 370 -20.32 10.53 -11.71
C ASP A 370 -20.86 9.21 -12.28
N LEU A 371 -20.27 8.06 -11.89
CA LEU A 371 -20.78 6.74 -12.25
C LEU A 371 -22.17 6.50 -11.65
N TYR A 372 -22.37 6.83 -10.38
CA TYR A 372 -23.66 6.69 -9.72
C TYR A 372 -24.75 7.51 -10.42
N GLU A 373 -24.49 8.79 -10.68
CA GLU A 373 -25.41 9.70 -11.37
C GLU A 373 -25.74 9.16 -12.75
N LEU A 374 -24.74 8.64 -13.48
CA LEU A 374 -24.97 8.02 -14.77
C LEU A 374 -25.89 6.81 -14.67
N LEU A 375 -25.62 5.89 -13.73
CA LEU A 375 -26.45 4.69 -13.51
C LEU A 375 -27.87 5.08 -13.07
N TYR A 376 -28.00 6.11 -12.22
CA TYR A 376 -29.25 6.64 -11.71
C TYR A 376 -30.10 7.33 -12.79
N GLU A 377 -29.50 8.12 -13.68
CA GLU A 377 -30.21 8.77 -14.78
C GLU A 377 -30.66 7.75 -15.84
N ARG A 378 -29.85 6.71 -16.11
CA ARG A 378 -30.27 5.58 -16.96
C ARG A 378 -31.46 4.83 -16.33
N ALA A 379 -31.36 4.56 -15.03
CA ALA A 379 -32.39 3.94 -14.21
C ALA A 379 -33.74 4.68 -14.28
N LYS A 380 -33.74 6.02 -14.19
CA LYS A 380 -34.95 6.84 -14.36
C LYS A 380 -35.55 6.73 -15.75
N LYS A 381 -34.73 6.70 -16.79
CA LYS A 381 -35.17 6.70 -18.19
C LYS A 381 -35.79 5.37 -18.62
N GLU A 382 -35.26 4.25 -18.15
CA GLU A 382 -35.72 2.91 -18.52
C GLU A 382 -36.93 2.43 -17.69
N GLY A 383 -37.27 3.12 -16.58
CA GLY A 383 -38.36 2.73 -15.68
C GLY A 383 -38.07 1.44 -14.91
N GLY A 384 -39.04 0.91 -14.17
CA GLY A 384 -38.88 -0.35 -13.41
C GLY A 384 -38.25 -0.17 -12.03
N TRP A 385 -37.70 -1.25 -11.43
CA TRP A 385 -37.28 -1.24 -10.03
C TRP A 385 -36.12 -0.27 -9.73
N PHE A 386 -35.34 0.06 -10.75
CA PHE A 386 -34.26 1.06 -10.74
C PHE A 386 -34.74 2.47 -10.35
N SER A 387 -36.01 2.80 -10.59
CA SER A 387 -36.66 4.04 -10.10
C SER A 387 -36.79 4.11 -8.57
N ARG A 388 -36.54 3.00 -7.85
CA ARG A 388 -36.53 2.93 -6.38
C ARG A 388 -35.17 3.24 -5.76
N LEU A 389 -34.12 3.43 -6.57
CA LEU A 389 -32.82 3.88 -6.09
C LEU A 389 -32.92 5.31 -5.57
N LYS A 390 -32.28 5.59 -4.44
CA LYS A 390 -32.28 6.94 -3.84
C LYS A 390 -31.26 7.82 -4.57
N PRO A 391 -31.50 9.11 -4.83
CA PRO A 391 -30.43 9.98 -5.31
C PRO A 391 -29.28 10.07 -4.29
N LEU A 392 -28.08 10.35 -4.78
CA LEU A 392 -27.01 10.85 -3.91
C LEU A 392 -27.40 12.24 -3.43
N LEU A 393 -27.24 12.48 -2.13
CA LEU A 393 -27.48 13.76 -1.50
C LEU A 393 -26.13 14.39 -1.14
N GLU A 394 -26.05 15.72 -1.17
CA GLU A 394 -24.83 16.43 -0.76
C GLU A 394 -24.48 16.20 0.73
N SER A 395 -25.48 15.83 1.54
CA SER A 395 -25.31 15.47 2.95
C SER A 395 -24.94 14.00 3.18
N ASP A 396 -24.80 13.18 2.13
CA ASP A 396 -24.40 11.78 2.30
C ASP A 396 -22.93 11.72 2.72
N ASP A 397 -22.67 11.19 3.92
CA ASP A 397 -21.33 10.82 4.33
C ASP A 397 -20.84 9.58 3.56
N GLN A 398 -19.58 9.19 3.79
CA GLN A 398 -18.96 8.04 3.12
C GLN A 398 -19.73 6.72 3.33
N GLN A 399 -20.35 6.54 4.51
CA GLN A 399 -21.08 5.33 4.86
C GLN A 399 -22.48 5.31 4.23
N ALA A 400 -23.13 6.46 4.13
CA ALA A 400 -24.38 6.65 3.40
C ALA A 400 -24.18 6.44 1.89
N PHE A 401 -23.14 7.05 1.31
CA PHE A 401 -22.72 6.82 -0.08
C PHE A 401 -22.51 5.33 -0.35
N LYS A 402 -21.72 4.66 0.51
CA LYS A 402 -21.42 3.23 0.40
C LYS A 402 -22.70 2.39 0.40
N THR A 403 -23.63 2.67 1.31
CA THR A 403 -24.90 1.93 1.41
C THR A 403 -25.73 2.07 0.14
N LYS A 404 -25.85 3.29 -0.41
CA LYS A 404 -26.58 3.54 -1.65
C LYS A 404 -25.92 2.86 -2.86
N PHE A 405 -24.60 2.90 -2.97
CA PHE A 405 -23.87 2.22 -4.03
C PHE A 405 -24.02 0.69 -3.94
N ASP A 406 -24.04 0.14 -2.73
CA ASP A 406 -24.27 -1.29 -2.47
C ASP A 406 -25.66 -1.73 -2.92
N ASP A 407 -26.68 -0.91 -2.68
CA ASP A 407 -28.05 -1.15 -3.13
C ASP A 407 -28.13 -1.21 -4.67
N VAL A 408 -27.43 -0.30 -5.37
CA VAL A 408 -27.34 -0.30 -6.85
C VAL A 408 -26.74 -1.62 -7.35
N LEU A 409 -25.58 -2.01 -6.82
CA LEU A 409 -24.90 -3.25 -7.24
C LEU A 409 -25.73 -4.49 -6.91
N ALA A 410 -26.28 -4.57 -5.69
CA ALA A 410 -27.08 -5.71 -5.25
C ALA A 410 -28.32 -5.92 -6.13
N ALA A 411 -28.86 -4.83 -6.65
CA ALA A 411 -30.07 -4.88 -7.44
C ALA A 411 -29.78 -5.09 -8.94
N LEU A 412 -28.68 -4.54 -9.50
CA LEU A 412 -28.16 -4.90 -10.83
C LEU A 412 -28.02 -6.42 -11.00
N VAL A 413 -27.54 -7.09 -9.96
CA VAL A 413 -27.36 -8.55 -9.91
C VAL A 413 -28.69 -9.33 -9.96
N LYS A 414 -29.78 -8.73 -9.48
CA LYS A 414 -31.10 -9.38 -9.37
C LYS A 414 -31.99 -9.10 -10.58
N ASP A 415 -31.55 -8.25 -11.51
CA ASP A 415 -32.35 -7.83 -12.65
C ASP A 415 -32.62 -8.99 -13.64
N PRO A 416 -33.90 -9.31 -13.95
CA PRO A 416 -34.25 -10.41 -14.85
C PRO A 416 -33.83 -10.24 -16.31
N ALA A 417 -33.62 -9.02 -16.81
CA ALA A 417 -33.10 -8.74 -18.15
C ALA A 417 -31.58 -8.94 -18.19
N VAL A 418 -30.87 -8.48 -17.15
CA VAL A 418 -29.44 -8.78 -16.94
C VAL A 418 -29.21 -10.28 -16.77
N LYS A 419 -30.09 -10.97 -16.02
CA LYS A 419 -30.05 -12.43 -15.80
C LYS A 419 -30.38 -13.24 -17.07
N ARG A 420 -31.36 -12.80 -17.87
CA ARG A 420 -31.80 -13.51 -19.11
C ARG A 420 -30.77 -13.46 -20.24
N ASN A 421 -30.09 -12.35 -20.43
CA ASN A 421 -29.14 -12.20 -21.54
C ASN A 421 -27.81 -12.91 -21.31
N ARG A 422 -27.59 -13.47 -20.11
CA ARG A 422 -26.23 -13.82 -19.71
C ARG A 422 -26.07 -14.99 -18.75
N GLY A 423 -27.10 -15.47 -18.05
CA GLY A 423 -26.93 -16.57 -17.10
C GLY A 423 -25.82 -16.30 -16.08
N LEU A 424 -25.48 -15.03 -15.85
CA LEU A 424 -24.29 -14.66 -15.10
C LEU A 424 -24.64 -14.58 -13.62
N PRO A 425 -24.01 -15.39 -12.76
CA PRO A 425 -24.04 -15.13 -11.35
C PRO A 425 -23.33 -13.79 -11.10
N ARG A 426 -23.78 -13.04 -10.10
CA ARG A 426 -23.19 -11.79 -9.55
C ARG A 426 -21.69 -11.60 -9.84
N ILE A 427 -20.95 -12.68 -9.63
CA ILE A 427 -19.58 -12.99 -10.02
C ILE A 427 -19.11 -12.32 -11.30
N GLN A 428 -19.80 -12.45 -12.43
CA GLN A 428 -19.22 -12.03 -13.71
C GLN A 428 -19.45 -10.55 -14.02
N LEU A 429 -20.53 -9.94 -13.49
CA LEU A 429 -20.66 -8.47 -13.48
C LEU A 429 -19.64 -7.82 -12.57
N GLN A 430 -19.38 -8.49 -11.46
CA GLN A 430 -18.43 -8.08 -10.46
C GLN A 430 -16.99 -8.20 -11.01
N ASN A 431 -16.67 -9.33 -11.65
CA ASN A 431 -15.43 -9.52 -12.40
C ASN A 431 -15.32 -8.54 -13.58
N ASP A 432 -16.36 -8.23 -14.36
CA ASP A 432 -16.25 -7.23 -15.45
C ASP A 432 -16.00 -5.80 -14.90
N PHE A 433 -16.49 -5.51 -13.69
CA PHE A 433 -16.17 -4.27 -12.96
C PHE A 433 -14.75 -4.31 -12.38
N GLU A 434 -14.28 -5.50 -11.97
CA GLU A 434 -13.02 -5.73 -11.27
C GLU A 434 -11.81 -5.97 -12.19
N ASP A 435 -11.98 -6.67 -13.32
CA ASP A 435 -11.04 -6.87 -14.45
C ASP A 435 -10.59 -5.54 -15.06
N HIS A 436 -11.33 -4.47 -14.78
CA HIS A 436 -11.04 -3.12 -15.27
C HIS A 436 -10.66 -2.14 -14.16
N THR A 437 -10.89 -2.50 -12.90
CA THR A 437 -10.27 -1.90 -11.71
C THR A 437 -8.99 -2.63 -11.27
N CYS A 438 -8.46 -3.55 -12.09
CA CYS A 438 -7.09 -4.12 -12.05
C CYS A 438 -5.96 -3.06 -12.16
N ARG A 439 -6.19 -1.85 -11.64
CA ARG A 439 -5.41 -0.63 -11.78
C ARG A 439 -5.34 0.17 -10.47
N SER A 440 -6.06 -0.25 -9.42
CA SER A 440 -5.92 0.27 -8.05
C SER A 440 -4.75 -0.32 -7.27
N TRP A 441 -4.00 -1.25 -7.88
CA TRP A 441 -2.76 -1.76 -7.32
C TRP A 441 -1.53 -1.14 -7.98
N PHE A 442 -0.42 -1.17 -7.25
CA PHE A 442 0.88 -0.75 -7.75
C PHE A 442 1.98 -1.48 -6.96
N PHE A 443 3.17 -1.52 -7.54
CA PHE A 443 4.35 -2.04 -6.86
C PHE A 443 5.10 -0.94 -6.14
N ARG A 444 5.80 -1.27 -5.06
CA ARG A 444 6.79 -0.35 -4.49
C ARG A 444 7.99 -1.15 -4.02
N VAL A 445 9.18 -0.57 -4.16
CA VAL A 445 10.42 -1.17 -3.69
C VAL A 445 10.90 -0.49 -2.40
N TYR A 446 11.32 -1.33 -1.46
CA TYR A 446 11.87 -0.96 -0.17
C TYR A 446 13.23 -1.63 0.00
N GLY A 447 14.18 -0.91 0.58
CA GLY A 447 15.57 -1.35 0.77
C GLY A 447 15.93 -1.43 2.24
N GLY A 448 17.15 -1.88 2.51
CA GLY A 448 17.73 -1.88 3.85
C GLY A 448 18.41 -0.55 4.22
N GLY A 449 18.65 0.31 3.23
CA GLY A 449 19.31 1.61 3.38
C GLY A 449 18.57 2.57 4.31
N PRO A 450 19.30 3.51 4.94
CA PRO A 450 18.66 4.59 5.70
C PRO A 450 17.66 5.37 4.84
N GLY A 451 16.42 5.48 5.31
CA GLY A 451 15.32 6.14 4.58
C GLY A 451 14.63 5.24 3.54
N GLU A 452 15.10 4.02 3.33
CA GLU A 452 14.57 3.13 2.29
C GLU A 452 13.58 2.09 2.83
N SER A 453 13.56 1.87 4.15
CA SER A 453 12.63 0.92 4.77
C SER A 453 11.18 1.36 4.58
N PHE A 454 10.25 0.40 4.62
CA PHE A 454 8.82 0.68 4.57
C PHE A 454 8.42 1.70 5.64
N HIS A 455 8.88 1.50 6.88
CA HIS A 455 8.57 2.38 7.99
C HIS A 455 9.03 3.82 7.74
N GLU A 456 10.26 4.03 7.31
CA GLU A 456 10.81 5.38 7.10
C GLU A 456 10.12 6.09 5.94
N GLN A 457 9.88 5.40 4.82
CA GLN A 457 9.16 5.98 3.68
C GLN A 457 7.73 6.38 4.07
N GLN A 458 7.02 5.54 4.83
CA GLN A 458 5.66 5.86 5.27
C GLN A 458 5.64 6.96 6.35
N ALA A 459 6.58 6.97 7.29
CA ALA A 459 6.72 8.07 8.26
C ALA A 459 7.03 9.41 7.58
N ALA A 460 7.80 9.40 6.49
CA ALA A 460 8.11 10.58 5.69
C ALA A 460 6.94 11.06 4.82
N SER A 461 5.98 10.19 4.49
CA SER A 461 4.84 10.51 3.62
C SER A 461 3.89 11.58 4.19
N GLY A 462 3.85 11.70 5.51
CA GLY A 462 2.91 12.58 6.22
C GLY A 462 1.51 11.99 6.42
N TYR A 463 1.24 10.76 5.97
CA TYR A 463 -0.06 10.10 6.17
C TYR A 463 -0.20 9.40 7.52
N PHE A 464 0.84 9.34 8.35
CA PHE A 464 0.81 8.62 9.62
C PHE A 464 1.33 9.48 10.77
N ASN A 465 0.66 9.38 11.91
CA ASN A 465 1.06 10.01 13.16
C ASN A 465 1.71 8.97 14.07
N ASN A 466 2.91 9.25 14.58
CA ASN A 466 3.62 8.37 15.51
C ASN A 466 3.60 6.90 15.04
N PRO A 467 4.06 6.61 13.81
CA PRO A 467 3.79 5.32 13.17
C PRO A 467 4.42 4.15 13.91
N MET A 468 3.71 3.03 13.98
CA MET A 468 4.27 1.72 14.33
C MET A 468 4.14 0.79 13.13
N THR A 469 5.24 0.20 12.68
CA THR A 469 5.22 -0.82 11.60
C THR A 469 5.47 -2.21 12.16
N LEU A 470 4.65 -3.17 11.75
CA LEU A 470 4.73 -4.58 12.12
C LEU A 470 4.93 -5.43 10.86
N ARG A 471 5.69 -6.51 10.98
CA ARG A 471 5.62 -7.64 10.06
C ARG A 471 4.30 -8.36 10.30
N VAL A 472 3.58 -8.68 9.22
CA VAL A 472 2.32 -9.41 9.28
C VAL A 472 2.35 -10.64 8.38
N GLY A 473 1.68 -11.71 8.76
CA GLY A 473 1.61 -12.96 8.01
C GLY A 473 0.25 -13.62 8.09
N ARG A 474 0.15 -14.82 7.50
CA ARG A 474 -1.07 -15.64 7.55
C ARG A 474 -1.50 -15.88 9.00
N PRO A 475 -2.77 -15.62 9.35
CA PRO A 475 -3.32 -16.07 10.63
C PRO A 475 -3.16 -17.58 10.81
N PRO A 476 -2.92 -18.08 12.04
CA PRO A 476 -3.02 -19.50 12.30
C PRO A 476 -4.43 -19.98 11.91
N ALA A 477 -4.53 -21.19 11.35
CA ALA A 477 -5.83 -21.81 11.09
C ALA A 477 -6.65 -21.80 12.39
N GLY A 478 -7.86 -21.25 12.32
CA GLY A 478 -8.78 -21.31 13.46
C GLY A 478 -9.19 -22.76 13.73
N PRO A 479 -9.64 -23.09 14.96
CA PRO A 479 -10.44 -24.30 15.17
C PRO A 479 -11.76 -24.26 14.39
#